data_AF-A0A2E2YTC9-F1
#
_entry.id   AF-A0A2E2YTC9-F1
#
_cell.length_a   1.000
_cell.length_b   1.000
_cell.length_c   1.000
_cell.angle_alpha   90.00
_cell.angle_beta   90.00
_cell.angle_gamma   90.00
#
_symmetry.space_group_name_H-M   'P 1'
#
loop_
_entity.id
_entity.type
_entity.pdbx_description
1 polymer ?
#
loop_
_entity_poly.entity_id
_entity_poly.type
_entity_poly.pdbx_seq_one_letter_code
_entity_poly.pdbx_strand_id
1 'polypeptide(L)'
;MVWDADNTRELEAAISRCRKENRVLVGPTGAISTYAEQLFGKLERRDIVIPHPILVVCGSLSGVSRDQLERLDCPRFGLDDDLDCSLPLAVLETEFVKGQIDVEEGRIVAEQIAAKVSDVFDRGTATLLIIGGDTATEIIGDRTLEVLGEVDTAIPVSRVEAGFIVTKGGAIGTPTTLKKICQ
;
A
#
# COMPACT_ATOMS: atom_id res chain seq x y z
N MET A 1 3.17 -29.01 10.94
CA MET A 1 4.46 -29.40 10.33
C MET A 1 5.02 -28.15 9.70
N VAL A 2 6.30 -27.89 9.93
CA VAL A 2 7.02 -26.74 9.35
C VAL A 2 8.01 -27.31 8.34
N TRP A 3 8.18 -26.64 7.20
CA TRP A 3 9.18 -26.99 6.20
C TRP A 3 10.11 -25.81 6.03
N ASP A 4 11.40 -26.09 6.13
CA ASP A 4 12.44 -25.09 5.88
C ASP A 4 12.63 -24.91 4.37
N ALA A 5 12.90 -23.67 3.98
CA ALA A 5 13.20 -23.31 2.61
C ALA A 5 14.10 -22.06 2.59
N ASP A 6 15.38 -22.27 2.31
CA ASP A 6 16.38 -21.20 2.27
C ASP A 6 16.46 -20.54 0.88
N ASN A 7 15.81 -21.14 -0.11
CA ASN A 7 15.80 -20.68 -1.50
C ASN A 7 14.51 -21.06 -2.22
N THR A 8 14.31 -20.48 -3.41
CA THR A 8 13.11 -20.68 -4.22
C THR A 8 12.87 -22.15 -4.58
N ARG A 9 13.93 -22.92 -4.83
CA ARG A 9 13.80 -24.35 -5.21
C ARG A 9 13.27 -25.19 -4.05
N GLU A 10 13.74 -24.94 -2.85
CA GLU A 10 13.22 -25.63 -1.65
C GLU A 10 11.79 -25.22 -1.35
N LEU A 11 11.46 -23.93 -1.53
CA LEU A 11 10.09 -23.44 -1.41
C LEU A 11 9.15 -24.15 -2.39
N GLU A 12 9.53 -24.23 -3.67
CA GLU A 12 8.78 -24.95 -4.71
C GLU A 12 8.56 -26.42 -4.36
N ALA A 13 9.57 -27.08 -3.79
CA ALA A 13 9.48 -28.48 -3.35
C ALA A 13 8.51 -28.65 -2.16
N ALA A 14 8.58 -27.75 -1.16
CA ALA A 14 7.68 -27.73 -0.02
C ALA A 14 6.22 -27.49 -0.47
N ILE A 15 5.99 -26.54 -1.37
CA ILE A 15 4.67 -26.26 -1.98
C ILE A 15 4.15 -27.48 -2.75
N SER A 16 4.98 -28.12 -3.57
CA SER A 16 4.58 -29.32 -4.32
C SER A 16 4.16 -30.45 -3.38
N ARG A 17 4.90 -30.65 -2.29
CA ARG A 17 4.59 -31.63 -1.25
C ARG A 17 3.28 -31.29 -0.54
N CYS A 18 3.07 -30.02 -0.16
CA CYS A 18 1.83 -29.53 0.43
C CYS A 18 0.61 -29.92 -0.38
N ARG A 19 0.67 -29.71 -1.70
CA ARG A 19 -0.39 -30.08 -2.64
C ARG A 19 -0.61 -31.58 -2.72
N LYS A 20 0.46 -32.36 -2.91
CA LYS A 20 0.38 -33.84 -3.00
C LYS A 20 -0.22 -34.46 -1.75
N GLU A 21 0.04 -33.87 -0.60
CA GLU A 21 -0.47 -34.33 0.69
C GLU A 21 -1.84 -33.71 1.07
N ASN A 22 -2.48 -32.94 0.18
CA ASN A 22 -3.76 -32.24 0.43
C ASN A 22 -3.78 -31.45 1.75
N ARG A 23 -2.71 -30.68 2.01
CA ARG A 23 -2.58 -29.87 3.24
C ARG A 23 -2.98 -28.42 3.00
N VAL A 24 -3.39 -27.77 4.08
CA VAL A 24 -3.56 -26.31 4.13
C VAL A 24 -2.17 -25.66 4.19
N LEU A 25 -1.91 -24.75 3.25
CA LEU A 25 -0.72 -23.93 3.24
C LEU A 25 -0.90 -22.73 4.16
N VAL A 26 0.06 -22.52 5.06
CA VAL A 26 0.18 -21.32 5.89
C VAL A 26 1.61 -20.83 5.75
N GLY A 27 1.80 -19.57 5.36
CA GLY A 27 3.12 -19.02 5.13
C GLY A 27 3.09 -17.58 4.65
N PRO A 28 4.28 -16.96 4.48
CA PRO A 28 4.39 -15.60 3.98
C PRO A 28 3.98 -15.51 2.50
N THR A 29 3.83 -14.29 1.99
CA THR A 29 3.44 -14.00 0.61
C THR A 29 4.25 -14.79 -0.42
N GLY A 30 5.57 -14.95 -0.22
CA GLY A 30 6.40 -15.75 -1.13
C GLY A 30 5.92 -17.20 -1.31
N ALA A 31 5.51 -17.87 -0.23
CA ALA A 31 4.98 -19.23 -0.28
C ALA A 31 3.63 -19.29 -1.02
N ILE A 32 2.76 -18.30 -0.77
CA ILE A 32 1.46 -18.19 -1.43
C ILE A 32 1.64 -17.91 -2.93
N SER A 33 2.55 -17.01 -3.30
CA SER A 33 2.88 -16.70 -4.69
C SER A 33 3.42 -17.93 -5.43
N THR A 34 4.39 -18.66 -4.85
CA THR A 34 4.91 -19.91 -5.43
C THR A 34 3.80 -20.96 -5.58
N TYR A 35 2.88 -21.06 -4.63
CA TYR A 35 1.72 -21.94 -4.75
C TYR A 35 0.80 -21.55 -5.92
N ALA A 36 0.50 -20.26 -6.05
CA ALA A 36 -0.34 -19.74 -7.14
C ALA A 36 0.30 -19.98 -8.51
N GLU A 37 1.60 -19.75 -8.67
CA GLU A 37 2.33 -20.01 -9.92
C GLU A 37 2.28 -21.48 -10.35
N GLN A 38 2.30 -22.43 -9.40
CA GLN A 38 2.17 -23.86 -9.71
C GLN A 38 0.75 -24.28 -10.11
N LEU A 39 -0.28 -23.46 -9.83
CA LEU A 39 -1.67 -23.74 -10.18
C LEU A 39 -2.08 -23.07 -11.49
N PHE A 40 -1.74 -21.80 -11.63
CA PHE A 40 -2.21 -20.96 -12.74
C PHE A 40 -1.15 -20.78 -13.83
N GLY A 41 0.08 -21.28 -13.61
CA GLY A 41 1.24 -20.97 -14.42
C GLY A 41 1.79 -19.57 -14.11
N LYS A 42 2.84 -19.17 -14.83
CA LYS A 42 3.33 -17.79 -14.77
C LYS A 42 2.34 -16.88 -15.47
N LEU A 43 1.64 -16.06 -14.70
CA LEU A 43 0.81 -14.99 -15.23
C LEU A 43 1.73 -13.85 -15.69
N GLU A 44 1.43 -13.27 -16.85
CA GLU A 44 2.14 -12.08 -17.32
C GLU A 44 1.86 -10.92 -16.37
N ARG A 45 2.93 -10.21 -15.99
CA ARG A 45 2.81 -8.97 -15.23
C ARG A 45 2.14 -7.94 -16.12
N ARG A 46 1.05 -7.35 -15.63
CA ARG A 46 0.42 -6.20 -16.28
C ARG A 46 1.11 -4.93 -15.81
N ASP A 47 1.49 -4.07 -16.75
CA ASP A 47 1.88 -2.71 -16.43
C ASP A 47 0.62 -1.93 -16.07
N ILE A 48 0.53 -1.51 -14.81
CA ILE A 48 -0.60 -0.74 -14.30
C ILE A 48 -0.18 0.73 -14.27
N VAL A 49 -0.80 1.53 -15.12
CA VAL A 49 -0.64 2.98 -15.11
C VAL A 49 -1.55 3.54 -14.01
N ILE A 50 -0.98 4.32 -13.10
CA ILE A 50 -1.73 4.98 -12.04
C ILE A 50 -2.39 6.25 -12.59
N PRO A 51 -3.73 6.38 -12.52
CA PRO A 51 -4.39 7.58 -13.01
C PRO A 51 -4.20 8.79 -12.11
N HIS A 52 -3.99 9.96 -12.71
CA HIS A 52 -4.03 11.26 -12.05
C HIS A 52 -5.48 11.82 -11.99
N PRO A 53 -5.80 12.70 -11.03
CA PRO A 53 -4.94 13.20 -9.96
C PRO A 53 -4.66 12.16 -8.86
N ILE A 54 -3.47 12.25 -8.25
CA ILE A 54 -3.02 11.37 -7.16
C ILE A 54 -2.96 12.17 -5.86
N LEU A 55 -3.67 11.70 -4.83
CA LEU A 55 -3.48 12.16 -3.46
C LEU A 55 -2.65 11.12 -2.70
N VAL A 56 -1.45 11.51 -2.27
CA VAL A 56 -0.63 10.71 -1.37
C VAL A 56 -1.03 11.03 0.06
N VAL A 57 -1.37 10.02 0.85
CA VAL A 57 -1.76 10.16 2.25
C VAL A 57 -0.76 9.42 3.12
N CYS A 58 -0.03 10.14 3.96
CA CYS A 58 1.00 9.56 4.82
C CYS A 58 0.72 9.81 6.30
N GLY A 59 0.16 8.81 6.97
CA GLY A 59 0.14 8.75 8.44
C GLY A 59 1.35 8.03 9.03
N SER A 60 2.21 7.43 8.21
CA SER A 60 3.39 6.71 8.70
C SER A 60 4.45 7.64 9.33
N LEU A 61 5.01 7.19 10.45
CA LEU A 61 6.17 7.79 11.11
C LEU A 61 7.52 7.18 10.66
N SER A 62 7.51 6.34 9.64
CA SER A 62 8.76 5.75 9.14
C SER A 62 9.61 6.80 8.45
N GLY A 63 10.89 6.92 8.85
CA GLY A 63 11.86 7.79 8.18
C GLY A 63 11.97 7.52 6.68
N VAL A 64 11.84 6.25 6.24
CA VAL A 64 11.84 5.88 4.82
C VAL A 64 10.72 6.58 4.05
N SER A 65 9.51 6.63 4.60
CA SER A 65 8.40 7.30 3.94
C SER A 65 8.59 8.81 3.90
N ARG A 66 9.11 9.42 4.98
CA ARG A 66 9.38 10.86 5.02
C ARG A 66 10.45 11.26 4.01
N ASP A 67 11.54 10.50 3.94
CA ASP A 67 12.59 10.67 2.94
C ASP A 67 12.03 10.54 1.51
N GLN A 68 11.17 9.56 1.26
CA GLN A 68 10.53 9.39 -0.05
C GLN A 68 9.63 10.58 -0.41
N LEU A 69 8.85 11.09 0.55
CA LEU A 69 8.00 12.27 0.35
C LEU A 69 8.84 13.50 0.04
N GLU A 70 10.00 13.70 0.71
CA GLU A 70 10.90 14.85 0.47
C GLU A 70 11.41 14.94 -0.97
N ARG A 71 11.33 13.84 -1.71
CA ARG A 71 11.74 13.77 -3.11
C ARG A 71 10.58 14.00 -4.09
N LEU A 72 9.36 14.17 -3.59
CA LEU A 72 8.21 14.59 -4.39
C LEU A 72 8.15 16.12 -4.46
N ASP A 73 8.16 16.64 -5.68
CA ASP A 73 8.01 18.07 -5.95
C ASP A 73 6.53 18.41 -6.14
N CYS A 74 5.80 18.52 -5.03
CA CYS A 74 4.36 18.79 -5.02
C CYS A 74 3.91 19.46 -3.72
N PRO A 75 2.73 20.11 -3.72
CA PRO A 75 2.16 20.71 -2.52
C PRO A 75 1.89 19.68 -1.42
N ARG A 76 2.14 20.11 -0.18
CA ARG A 76 1.96 19.34 1.05
C ARG A 76 0.97 20.03 1.95
N PHE A 77 0.10 19.22 2.55
CA PHE A 77 -1.00 19.65 3.40
C PHE A 77 -0.93 18.86 4.70
N GLY A 78 -1.15 19.55 5.82
CA GLY A 78 -1.43 18.98 7.12
C GLY A 78 -2.92 18.66 7.31
N LEU A 79 -3.27 18.19 8.51
CA LEU A 79 -4.66 17.89 8.87
C LEU A 79 -5.55 19.13 8.96
N ASP A 80 -4.98 20.30 9.24
CA ASP A 80 -5.74 21.55 9.36
C ASP A 80 -5.83 22.35 8.06
N ASP A 81 -5.09 21.96 7.01
CA ASP A 81 -5.08 22.71 5.74
C ASP A 81 -6.24 22.32 4.80
N ASP A 82 -6.74 23.25 3.99
CA ASP A 82 -7.71 22.89 2.95
C ASP A 82 -7.04 22.12 1.80
N LEU A 83 -7.54 20.93 1.46
CA LEU A 83 -7.00 20.10 0.38
C LEU A 83 -7.46 20.61 -0.99
N ASP A 84 -6.51 21.04 -1.81
CA ASP A 84 -6.76 21.40 -3.21
C ASP A 84 -6.80 20.14 -4.09
N CYS A 85 -8.02 19.69 -4.40
CA CYS A 85 -8.27 18.50 -5.23
C CYS A 85 -8.05 18.74 -6.73
N SER A 86 -7.76 19.98 -7.15
CA SER A 86 -7.49 20.31 -8.56
C SER A 86 -6.05 19.99 -8.98
N LEU A 87 -5.17 19.75 -8.01
CA LEU A 87 -3.75 19.45 -8.24
C LEU A 87 -3.58 18.04 -8.83
N PRO A 88 -2.68 17.85 -9.81
CA PRO A 88 -2.40 16.52 -10.38
C PRO A 88 -1.72 15.59 -9.35
N LEU A 89 -0.99 16.15 -8.40
CA LEU A 89 -0.32 15.44 -7.33
C LEU A 89 -0.29 16.32 -6.08
N ALA A 90 -0.71 15.76 -4.95
CA ALA A 90 -0.66 16.40 -3.65
C ALA A 90 -0.32 15.38 -2.54
N VAL A 91 0.21 15.87 -1.43
CA VAL A 91 0.50 15.07 -0.24
C VAL A 91 -0.31 15.59 0.95
N LEU A 92 -1.09 14.73 1.59
CA LEU A 92 -1.58 14.92 2.94
C LEU A 92 -0.68 14.14 3.89
N GLU A 93 -0.02 14.81 4.83
CA GLU A 93 0.84 14.15 5.80
C GLU A 93 0.58 14.61 7.24
N THR A 94 0.78 13.70 8.19
CA THR A 94 0.77 14.04 9.62
C THR A 94 2.08 14.68 10.03
N GLU A 95 2.07 15.45 11.11
CA GLU A 95 3.32 15.93 11.71
C GLU A 95 4.22 14.76 12.08
N PHE A 96 5.52 14.91 11.80
CA PHE A 96 6.51 13.91 12.17
C PHE A 96 6.89 14.07 13.64
N VAL A 97 6.27 13.27 14.51
CA VAL A 97 6.61 13.24 15.94
C VAL A 97 7.74 12.23 16.18
N LYS A 98 8.83 12.68 16.81
CA LYS A 98 9.90 11.80 17.28
C LYS A 98 9.57 11.26 18.66
N GLY A 99 9.45 9.94 18.80
CA GLY A 99 9.21 9.29 20.10
C GLY A 99 8.33 8.06 19.97
N GLN A 100 7.94 7.49 21.11
CA GLN A 100 6.83 6.54 21.15
C GLN A 100 5.52 7.34 21.07
N ILE A 101 4.68 7.01 20.09
CA ILE A 101 3.29 7.46 20.06
C ILE A 101 2.46 6.37 20.71
N ASP A 102 1.47 6.77 21.52
CA ASP A 102 0.51 5.81 22.05
C ASP A 102 -0.35 5.22 20.92
N VAL A 103 -0.77 3.96 21.09
CA VAL A 103 -1.55 3.27 20.05
C VAL A 103 -2.89 3.99 19.82
N GLU A 104 -3.51 4.50 20.89
CA GLU A 104 -4.79 5.20 20.77
C GLU A 104 -4.64 6.57 20.10
N GLU A 105 -3.56 7.30 20.40
CA GLU A 105 -3.22 8.55 19.70
C GLU A 105 -3.01 8.33 18.20
N GLY A 106 -2.28 7.26 17.83
CA GLY A 106 -2.08 6.90 16.43
C GLY A 106 -3.39 6.56 15.70
N ARG A 107 -4.31 5.87 16.39
CA ARG A 107 -5.64 5.53 15.87
C ARG A 107 -6.50 6.77 15.64
N ILE A 108 -6.56 7.69 16.61
CA ILE A 108 -7.32 8.96 16.48
C ILE A 108 -6.84 9.77 15.28
N VAL A 109 -5.52 9.86 15.08
CA VAL A 109 -4.94 10.56 13.93
C VAL A 109 -5.33 9.86 12.62
N ALA A 110 -5.28 8.53 12.57
CA ALA A 110 -5.70 7.77 11.39
C ALA A 110 -7.20 7.96 11.07
N GLU A 111 -8.08 8.02 12.08
CA GLU A 111 -9.49 8.34 11.90
C GLU A 111 -9.70 9.76 11.33
N GLN A 112 -8.96 10.75 11.83
CA GLN A 112 -9.02 12.13 11.33
C GLN A 112 -8.59 12.22 9.86
N ILE A 113 -7.51 11.51 9.50
CA ILE A 113 -7.08 11.38 8.10
C ILE A 113 -8.21 10.75 7.26
N ALA A 114 -8.79 9.64 7.72
CA ALA A 114 -9.83 8.93 6.99
C ALA A 114 -11.06 9.80 6.74
N ALA A 115 -11.51 10.54 7.75
CA ALA A 115 -12.62 11.48 7.62
C ALA A 115 -12.33 12.57 6.57
N LYS A 116 -11.13 13.14 6.59
CA LYS A 116 -10.72 14.20 5.65
C LYS A 116 -10.58 13.69 4.20
N VAL A 117 -10.08 12.47 4.04
CA VAL A 117 -9.76 11.88 2.74
C VAL A 117 -10.98 11.27 2.06
N SER A 118 -11.92 10.69 2.81
CA SER A 118 -13.12 10.05 2.24
C SER A 118 -13.89 11.04 1.37
N ASP A 119 -14.10 12.25 1.89
CA ASP A 119 -14.79 13.33 1.18
C ASP A 119 -14.07 13.77 -0.09
N VAL A 120 -12.74 13.73 -0.10
CA VAL A 120 -11.91 14.16 -1.25
C VAL A 120 -11.85 13.08 -2.33
N PHE A 121 -11.76 11.83 -1.91
CA PHE A 121 -11.70 10.70 -2.82
C PHE A 121 -13.01 10.56 -3.62
N ASP A 122 -14.15 10.70 -2.94
CA ASP A 122 -15.47 10.62 -3.59
C ASP A 122 -15.76 11.81 -4.52
N ARG A 123 -15.04 12.94 -4.37
CA ARG A 123 -15.30 14.20 -5.12
C ARG A 123 -14.42 14.42 -6.35
N GLY A 124 -13.44 13.56 -6.65
CA GLY A 124 -12.69 13.67 -7.90
C GLY A 124 -11.23 13.26 -7.90
N THR A 125 -10.69 12.71 -6.80
CA THR A 125 -9.34 12.13 -6.84
C THR A 125 -9.36 10.79 -7.55
N ALA A 126 -8.59 10.62 -8.63
CA ALA A 126 -8.58 9.36 -9.37
C ALA A 126 -7.81 8.25 -8.64
N THR A 127 -6.75 8.60 -7.91
CA THR A 127 -5.96 7.64 -7.13
C THR A 127 -5.64 8.14 -5.73
N LEU A 128 -5.89 7.28 -4.74
CA LEU A 128 -5.43 7.45 -3.38
C LEU A 128 -4.22 6.55 -3.11
N LEU A 129 -3.06 7.14 -2.80
CA LEU A 129 -1.86 6.41 -2.40
C LEU A 129 -1.65 6.53 -0.89
N ILE A 130 -1.95 5.46 -0.16
CA ILE A 130 -1.94 5.43 1.30
C ILE A 130 -0.62 4.84 1.81
N ILE A 131 0.03 5.54 2.73
CA ILE A 131 1.29 5.15 3.35
C ILE A 131 1.10 4.98 4.86
N GLY A 132 1.16 3.72 5.32
CA GLY A 132 0.96 3.35 6.72
C GLY A 132 -0.16 2.31 6.87
N GLY A 133 0.06 1.32 7.73
CA GLY A 133 -0.91 0.24 7.97
C GLY A 133 -2.18 0.76 8.64
N ASP A 134 -2.03 1.46 9.77
CA ASP A 134 -3.17 1.99 10.53
C ASP A 134 -3.99 3.00 9.71
N THR A 135 -3.29 3.87 8.96
CA THR A 135 -3.94 4.80 8.03
C THR A 135 -4.71 4.07 6.93
N ALA A 136 -4.15 2.99 6.37
CA ALA A 136 -4.85 2.18 5.38
C ALA A 136 -6.07 1.47 5.99
N THR A 137 -5.96 0.97 7.22
CA THR A 137 -7.07 0.34 7.95
C THR A 137 -8.23 1.32 8.12
N GLU A 138 -7.99 2.54 8.60
CA GLU A 138 -9.06 3.51 8.83
C GLU A 138 -9.68 4.05 7.53
N ILE A 139 -8.87 4.24 6.49
CA ILE A 139 -9.39 4.71 5.19
C ILE A 139 -10.19 3.61 4.48
N ILE A 140 -9.65 2.40 4.40
CA ILE A 140 -10.26 1.32 3.61
C ILE A 140 -11.41 0.68 4.41
N GLY A 141 -11.21 0.46 5.70
CA GLY A 141 -12.14 -0.25 6.57
C GLY A 141 -12.42 -1.67 6.07
N ASP A 142 -13.68 -2.09 6.17
CA ASP A 142 -14.15 -3.41 5.73
C ASP A 142 -14.44 -3.50 4.21
N ARG A 143 -14.01 -2.50 3.42
CA ARG A 143 -14.26 -2.50 1.98
C ARG A 143 -13.54 -3.66 1.29
N THR A 144 -14.25 -4.37 0.43
CA THR A 144 -13.65 -5.33 -0.48
C THR A 144 -12.99 -4.60 -1.64
N LEU A 145 -11.73 -4.94 -1.94
CA LEU A 145 -10.93 -4.32 -2.99
C LEU A 145 -10.67 -5.31 -4.14
N GLU A 146 -10.81 -4.86 -5.38
CA GLU A 146 -10.37 -5.62 -6.54
C GLU A 146 -8.87 -5.37 -6.76
N VAL A 147 -8.02 -6.30 -6.33
CA VAL A 147 -6.56 -6.19 -6.51
C VAL A 147 -6.20 -6.42 -7.97
N LEU A 148 -5.59 -5.41 -8.60
CA LEU A 148 -5.21 -5.44 -10.01
C LEU A 148 -3.77 -5.94 -10.22
N GLY A 149 -2.94 -5.86 -9.18
CA GLY A 149 -1.53 -6.24 -9.22
C GLY A 149 -0.70 -5.34 -8.30
N GLU A 150 0.57 -5.13 -8.67
CA GLU A 150 1.52 -4.31 -7.91
C GLU A 150 2.23 -3.29 -8.81
N VAL A 151 2.26 -2.02 -8.38
CA VAL A 151 3.00 -0.95 -9.07
C VAL A 151 4.50 -0.97 -8.78
N ASP A 152 4.87 -1.52 -7.62
CA ASP A 152 6.25 -1.84 -7.25
C ASP A 152 6.23 -2.98 -6.22
N THR A 153 7.39 -3.54 -5.90
CA THR A 153 7.52 -4.66 -4.97
C THR A 153 6.79 -4.39 -3.65
N ALA A 154 5.80 -5.24 -3.34
CA ALA A 154 4.98 -5.16 -2.13
C ALA A 154 4.15 -3.86 -2.01
N ILE A 155 3.80 -3.25 -3.15
CA ILE A 155 2.95 -2.07 -3.25
C ILE A 155 1.77 -2.41 -4.18
N PRO A 156 0.69 -3.00 -3.64
CA PRO A 156 -0.46 -3.39 -4.43
C PRO A 156 -1.27 -2.17 -4.87
N VAL A 157 -1.93 -2.32 -6.00
CA VAL A 157 -2.93 -1.39 -6.53
C VAL A 157 -4.25 -2.12 -6.69
N SER A 158 -5.32 -1.46 -6.25
CA SER A 158 -6.68 -1.99 -6.30
C SER A 158 -7.62 -0.99 -6.94
N ARG A 159 -8.71 -1.50 -7.51
CA ARG A 159 -9.82 -0.71 -8.02
C ARG A 159 -11.00 -0.75 -7.05
N VAL A 160 -11.63 0.40 -6.90
CA VAL A 160 -12.91 0.61 -6.21
C VAL A 160 -13.81 1.49 -7.08
N GLU A 161 -15.09 1.63 -6.71
CA GLU A 161 -16.04 2.44 -7.49
C GLU A 161 -15.57 3.89 -7.67
N ALA A 162 -15.01 4.49 -6.62
CA ALA A 162 -14.51 5.88 -6.64
C ALA A 162 -13.19 6.07 -7.41
N GLY A 163 -12.42 5.00 -7.70
CA GLY A 163 -11.12 5.12 -8.36
C GLY A 163 -10.13 4.03 -7.99
N PHE A 164 -8.87 4.41 -7.82
CA PHE A 164 -7.76 3.51 -7.52
C PHE A 164 -7.23 3.73 -6.10
N ILE A 165 -6.86 2.64 -5.44
CA ILE A 165 -6.20 2.67 -4.14
C ILE A 165 -4.86 1.96 -4.27
N VAL A 166 -3.79 2.64 -3.90
CA VAL A 166 -2.44 2.10 -3.78
C VAL A 166 -2.07 2.10 -2.31
N THR A 167 -1.64 0.95 -1.76
CA THR A 167 -1.21 0.88 -0.36
C THR A 167 0.28 0.57 -0.26
N LYS A 168 0.97 1.27 0.65
CA LYS A 168 2.39 1.09 0.91
C LYS A 168 2.64 1.00 2.41
N GLY A 169 3.36 -0.03 2.84
CA GLY A 169 3.91 -0.08 4.20
C GLY A 169 4.92 1.04 4.45
N GLY A 170 4.96 1.57 5.67
CA GLY A 170 5.81 2.73 6.02
C GLY A 170 7.29 2.56 5.65
N ALA A 171 7.86 1.39 5.92
CA ALA A 171 9.28 1.12 5.65
C ALA A 171 9.55 0.48 4.26
N ILE A 172 8.55 0.40 3.39
CA ILE A 172 8.65 -0.29 2.09
C ILE A 172 9.19 0.66 1.00
N GLY A 173 10.04 0.11 0.13
CA GLY A 173 10.53 0.75 -1.09
C GLY A 173 11.96 1.29 -0.99
N THR A 174 12.40 1.94 -2.06
CA THR A 174 13.69 2.64 -2.17
C THR A 174 13.47 4.15 -2.09
N PRO A 175 14.52 4.98 -1.99
CA PRO A 175 14.35 6.44 -1.97
C PRO A 175 13.59 7.03 -3.16
N THR A 176 13.50 6.32 -4.30
CA THR A 176 12.83 6.80 -5.53
C THR A 176 11.46 6.19 -5.77
N THR A 177 10.99 5.28 -4.92
CA THR A 177 9.74 4.53 -5.12
C THR A 177 8.53 5.45 -5.32
N LEU A 178 8.29 6.43 -4.45
CA LEU A 178 7.13 7.32 -4.62
C LEU A 178 7.21 8.15 -5.89
N LYS A 179 8.41 8.65 -6.24
CA LYS A 179 8.62 9.40 -7.48
C LYS A 179 8.30 8.55 -8.71
N LYS A 180 8.71 7.28 -8.73
CA LYS A 180 8.39 6.35 -9.82
C LYS A 180 6.88 6.07 -9.94
N ILE A 181 6.17 6.00 -8.82
CA ILE A 181 4.72 5.69 -8.82
C ILE A 181 3.88 6.91 -9.22
N CYS A 182 4.30 8.12 -8.84
CA CYS A 182 3.50 9.33 -9.03
C CYS A 182 3.76 10.07 -10.35
N GLN A 183 4.75 9.64 -11.14
CA GLN A 183 5.12 10.19 -12.44
C GLN A 183 4.51 9.39 -13.59
#